data_AF-A0A2J7QYI8-F1
#
_entry.id   AF-A0A2J7QYI8-F1
#
_cell.length_a   1.000
_cell.length_b   1.000
_cell.length_c   1.000
_cell.angle_alpha   90.00
_cell.angle_beta   90.00
_cell.angle_gamma   90.00
#
_symmetry.space_group_name_H-M   'P 1'
#
loop_
_entity.id
_entity.type
_entity.pdbx_description
1 polymer ?
#
loop_
_entity_poly.entity_id
_entity_poly.type
_entity_poly.pdbx_seq_one_letter_code
_entity_poly.pdbx_strand_id
1 'polypeptide(L)'
;MDHSRWTSADGNQEVEHWKGTPVGLEDVSRYPYLLAELARTKGWTMTQLEKLAGRNFLRVFRKVEKVLYSLSRLHKTSRHSA
;
A
#
# COMPACT_ATOMS: atom_id res chain seq x y z
N MET A 1 -10.56 -13.74 -25.46
CA MET A 1 -9.34 -14.56 -25.35
C MET A 1 -9.49 -15.44 -24.12
N ASP A 2 -9.33 -16.75 -24.30
CA ASP A 2 -9.46 -17.75 -23.23
C ASP A 2 -8.09 -17.93 -22.54
N HIS A 3 -8.06 -17.76 -21.22
CA HIS A 3 -6.87 -17.96 -20.37
C HIS A 3 -6.77 -19.38 -19.78
N SER A 4 -7.65 -20.28 -20.21
CA SER A 4 -7.70 -21.66 -19.73
C SER A 4 -6.81 -22.52 -20.60
N ARG A 5 -5.58 -22.79 -20.13
CA ARG A 5 -4.87 -24.08 -20.24
C ARG A 5 -3.37 -23.88 -20.26
N TRP A 6 -2.76 -23.97 -19.08
CA TRP A 6 -1.38 -24.39 -18.95
C TRP A 6 -1.27 -25.37 -17.79
N THR A 7 -1.10 -26.65 -18.12
CA THR A 7 -0.45 -27.62 -17.24
C THR A 7 0.93 -27.87 -17.85
N SER A 8 1.99 -27.50 -17.13
CA SER A 8 3.36 -27.92 -17.45
C SER A 8 3.67 -29.24 -16.75
N ALA A 9 4.31 -30.17 -17.46
CA ALA A 9 4.57 -31.54 -17.04
C ALA A 9 5.81 -31.70 -16.12
N ASP A 10 6.46 -30.59 -15.76
CA ASP A 10 7.81 -30.55 -15.22
C ASP A 10 7.98 -29.51 -14.09
N GLY A 11 6.97 -29.28 -13.26
CA GLY A 11 7.10 -28.81 -11.86
C GLY A 11 7.82 -27.47 -11.56
N ASN A 12 8.39 -26.78 -12.55
CA ASN A 12 9.15 -25.54 -12.38
C ASN A 12 8.43 -24.43 -13.13
N GLN A 13 7.60 -23.69 -12.41
CA GLN A 13 6.82 -22.58 -12.94
C GLN A 13 7.72 -21.35 -13.07
N GLU A 14 8.19 -21.04 -14.28
CA GLU A 14 8.68 -19.69 -14.60
C GLU A 14 7.49 -18.73 -14.44
N VAL A 15 7.52 -17.97 -13.35
CA VAL A 15 6.51 -16.97 -13.04
C VAL A 15 6.54 -15.89 -14.12
N GLU A 16 5.44 -15.77 -14.87
CA GLU A 16 5.16 -14.64 -15.77
C GLU A 16 5.52 -13.32 -15.07
N HIS A 17 6.66 -12.73 -15.45
CA HIS A 17 7.09 -11.44 -14.95
C HIS A 17 6.14 -10.36 -15.50
N TRP A 18 5.38 -9.74 -14.59
CA TRP A 18 4.42 -8.68 -14.89
C TRP A 18 5.11 -7.47 -15.55
N LYS A 19 4.78 -7.17 -16.81
CA LYS A 19 5.50 -6.23 -17.70
C LYS A 19 4.85 -4.84 -17.91
N GLY A 20 3.99 -4.33 -17.03
CA GLY A 20 3.46 -2.98 -17.26
C GLY A 20 2.57 -2.37 -16.19
N THR A 21 2.26 -1.09 -16.33
CA THR A 21 1.19 -0.45 -15.55
C THR A 21 -0.18 -0.87 -16.10
N PRO A 22 -1.21 -1.03 -15.25
CA PRO A 22 -2.57 -1.26 -15.72
C PRO A 22 -3.03 -0.16 -16.67
N VAL A 23 -3.87 -0.51 -17.65
CA VAL A 23 -4.50 0.46 -18.55
C VAL A 23 -5.34 1.45 -17.75
N GLY A 24 -5.17 2.75 -18.01
CA GLY A 24 -5.77 3.86 -17.27
C GLY A 24 -4.99 4.29 -16.02
N LEU A 25 -3.88 3.61 -15.69
CA LEU A 25 -2.97 3.92 -14.58
C LEU A 25 -1.51 4.00 -15.06
N GLU A 26 -1.29 4.64 -16.20
CA GLU A 26 0.01 4.68 -16.88
C GLU A 26 1.08 5.46 -16.09
N ASP A 27 0.67 6.42 -15.27
CA ASP A 27 1.56 7.26 -14.49
C ASP A 27 0.89 7.80 -13.22
N VAL A 28 1.66 8.44 -12.35
CA VAL A 28 1.19 8.93 -11.04
C VAL A 28 0.12 10.02 -11.12
N SER A 29 0.01 10.74 -12.25
CA SER A 29 -1.08 11.69 -12.45
C SER A 29 -2.45 11.02 -12.52
N ARG A 30 -2.50 9.68 -12.67
CA ARG A 30 -3.75 8.91 -12.80
C ARG A 30 -4.45 8.59 -11.48
N TYR A 31 -3.82 8.83 -10.33
CA TYR A 31 -4.45 8.54 -9.02
C TYR A 31 -5.82 9.21 -8.78
N PRO A 32 -6.07 10.48 -9.17
CA PRO A 32 -7.39 11.08 -9.03
C PRO A 32 -8.49 10.32 -9.77
N TYR A 33 -8.19 9.76 -10.95
CA TYR A 33 -9.15 8.98 -11.74
C TYR A 33 -9.50 7.66 -11.04
N LEU A 34 -8.53 7.01 -10.41
CA LEU A 34 -8.78 5.82 -9.60
C LEU A 34 -9.72 6.13 -8.43
N LEU A 35 -9.49 7.24 -7.72
CA LEU A 35 -10.33 7.64 -6.59
C LEU A 35 -11.76 7.99 -7.05
N ALA A 36 -11.89 8.68 -8.19
CA ALA A 36 -13.19 8.98 -8.79
C ALA A 36 -13.94 7.71 -9.16
N GLU A 37 -13.26 6.72 -9.74
CA GLU A 37 -13.88 5.46 -10.12
C GLU A 37 -14.32 4.64 -8.90
N LEU A 38 -13.54 4.63 -7.82
CA LEU A 38 -13.92 4.00 -6.55
C LEU A 38 -15.14 4.66 -5.92
N ALA A 39 -15.22 6.00 -5.97
CA ALA A 39 -16.38 6.76 -5.51
C ALA A 39 -17.64 6.39 -6.28
N ARG A 40 -17.50 6.18 -7.60
CA ARG A 40 -18.63 5.95 -8.52
C ARG A 40 -19.13 4.50 -8.53
N THR A 41 -18.23 3.52 -8.57
CA THR A 41 -18.60 2.12 -8.91
C THR A 41 -18.70 1.17 -7.74
N LYS A 42 -18.06 1.47 -6.61
CA LYS A 42 -17.85 0.47 -5.55
C LYS A 42 -18.55 0.80 -4.23
N GLY A 43 -19.39 1.83 -4.18
CA GLY A 43 -20.09 2.23 -2.95
C GLY A 43 -19.14 2.75 -1.86
N TRP A 44 -17.96 3.24 -2.22
CA TRP A 44 -17.01 3.79 -1.26
C TRP A 44 -17.52 5.13 -0.74
N THR A 45 -17.62 5.24 0.58
CA THR A 45 -17.91 6.50 1.24
C THR A 45 -16.74 7.48 1.14
N MET A 46 -17.01 8.78 1.21
CA MET A 46 -15.95 9.81 1.23
C MET A 46 -14.93 9.54 2.34
N THR A 47 -15.38 9.14 3.53
CA THR A 47 -14.51 8.78 4.66
C THR A 47 -13.57 7.61 4.35
N GLN A 48 -14.00 6.63 3.55
CA GLN A 48 -13.13 5.52 3.12
C GLN A 48 -12.10 6.00 2.10
N LEU A 49 -12.49 6.88 1.19
CA LEU A 49 -11.57 7.46 0.20
C LEU A 49 -10.50 8.33 0.87
N GLU A 50 -10.86 9.14 1.87
CA GLU A 50 -9.88 9.91 2.65
C GLU A 50 -8.90 9.01 3.42
N LYS A 51 -9.41 7.88 3.96
CA LYS A 51 -8.56 6.87 4.60
C LYS A 51 -7.56 6.28 3.61
N LEU A 52 -8.00 5.96 2.40
CA LEU A 52 -7.15 5.44 1.32
C LEU A 52 -6.13 6.48 0.85
N ALA A 53 -6.57 7.72 0.62
CA ALA A 53 -5.74 8.81 0.12
C ALA A 53 -4.62 9.23 1.08
N GLY A 54 -4.76 8.95 2.38
CA GLY A 54 -3.65 9.14 3.30
C GLY A 54 -3.94 9.05 4.79
N ARG A 55 -5.20 9.15 5.25
CA ARG A 55 -5.45 9.15 6.71
C ARG A 55 -5.00 7.84 7.38
N ASN A 56 -5.07 6.71 6.68
CA ASN A 56 -4.53 5.45 7.20
C ASN A 56 -3.01 5.47 7.35
N PHE A 57 -2.32 5.97 6.32
CA PHE A 57 -0.87 6.12 6.35
C PHE A 57 -0.43 7.01 7.51
N LEU A 58 -0.99 8.22 7.62
CA LEU A 58 -0.66 9.17 8.70
C LEU A 58 -0.95 8.59 10.10
N ARG A 59 -2.05 7.85 10.26
CA ARG A 59 -2.39 7.19 11.52
C ARG A 59 -1.30 6.18 11.94
N VAL A 60 -0.82 5.39 11.00
CA VAL A 60 0.24 4.40 11.26
C VAL A 60 1.57 5.09 11.50
N PHE A 61 1.92 6.07 10.66
CA PHE A 61 3.18 6.79 10.76
C PHE A 61 3.35 7.49 12.12
N ARG A 62 2.29 8.16 12.61
CA ARG A 62 2.28 8.74 13.97
C ARG A 62 2.48 7.72 15.09
N LYS A 63 2.04 6.46 14.90
CA LYS A 63 2.29 5.39 15.88
C LYS A 63 3.75 4.97 15.87
N VAL A 64 4.36 4.89 14.69
CA VAL A 64 5.79 4.59 14.55
C VAL A 64 6.63 5.67 15.25
N GLU A 65 6.32 6.94 15.01
CA GLU A 65 7.01 8.06 15.67
C GLU A 65 6.92 7.98 17.21
N LYS A 66 5.74 7.65 17.76
CA LYS A 66 5.58 7.47 19.21
C LYS A 66 6.48 6.38 19.78
N VAL A 67 6.60 5.25 19.09
CA VAL A 67 7.51 4.16 19.51
C VAL A 67 8.96 4.63 19.50
N LEU A 68 9.37 5.35 18.45
CA LEU A 68 10.70 5.93 18.34
C LEU A 68 11.00 6.89 19.52
N TYR A 69 10.06 7.79 19.84
CA TYR A 69 10.21 8.71 20.97
C TYR A 69 10.31 7.99 22.32
N SER A 70 9.52 6.92 22.53
CA SER A 70 9.60 6.11 23.74
C SER A 70 10.97 5.43 23.89
N LEU A 71 11.47 4.81 22.84
CA LEU A 71 12.80 4.17 22.83
C LEU A 71 13.91 5.21 23.03
N SER A 72 13.82 6.38 22.38
CA SER A 72 14.76 7.48 22.57
C SER A 72 14.65 8.15 23.95
N ARG A 73 13.56 7.98 24.69
CA ARG A 73 13.53 8.43 26.08
C ARG A 73 14.29 7.46 26.96
N LEU A 74 14.01 6.15 26.81
CA LEU A 74 14.65 5.09 27.57
C LEU A 74 16.17 5.10 27.38
N HIS A 75 16.66 5.25 26.14
CA HIS A 75 18.11 5.23 25.86
C HIS A 75 18.90 6.41 26.46
N LYS A 76 18.23 7.47 26.92
CA LYS A 76 18.85 8.71 27.43
C LYS A 76 18.91 8.61 28.95
N THR A 77 17.83 8.18 29.56
CA THR A 77 17.78 7.88 30.99
C THR A 77 18.86 6.87 31.38
N SER A 78 19.04 5.77 30.63
CA SER A 78 20.07 4.77 30.96
C SER A 78 21.52 5.26 30.81
N ARG A 79 21.79 6.27 29.96
CA ARG A 79 23.14 6.83 29.76
C ARG A 79 23.54 7.90 30.78
N HIS A 80 22.55 8.49 31.46
CA HIS A 80 22.79 9.48 32.51
C HIS A 80 22.74 8.90 33.94
N SER A 81 22.37 7.62 34.07
CA SER A 81 22.22 6.93 35.36
C SER A 81 23.36 5.94 35.68
N ALA A 82 24.40 5.89 34.84
CA ALA A 82 25.60 5.06 34.98
C ALA A 82 26.84 5.96 34.95
#